data_AF-A0A521F982-F1
#
_entry.id   AF-A0A521F982-F1
#
_cell.length_a   1.000
_cell.length_b   1.000
_cell.length_c   1.000
_cell.angle_alpha   90.00
_cell.angle_beta   90.00
_cell.angle_gamma   90.00
#
_symmetry.space_group_name_H-M   'P 1'
#
loop_
_entity.id
_entity.type
_entity.pdbx_description
1 polymer ?
#
loop_
_entity_poly.entity_id
_entity_poly.type
_entity_poly.pdbx_seq_one_letter_code
_entity_poly.pdbx_strand_id
1 'polypeptide(L)' 'MIAVKPSYPVQVNRPRLEASDGLEKAFISEMLKYAGPKPESGAFGGGIGEDQFSSLLTDCYAEAIASRIDLGIL' A
#
# COMPACT_ATOMS: atom_id res chain seq x y z
N MET A 1 37.93 1.00 -15.90
CA MET A 1 36.61 1.39 -15.35
C MET A 1 35.62 0.32 -15.75
N ILE A 2 35.03 -0.43 -14.80
CA ILE A 2 34.03 -1.45 -15.09
C ILE A 2 32.66 -0.77 -15.03
N ALA A 3 31.96 -0.70 -16.16
CA ALA A 3 30.60 -0.19 -16.21
C ALA A 3 29.65 -1.26 -15.64
N VAL A 4 29.14 -1.02 -14.43
CA VAL A 4 28.04 -1.81 -13.86
C VAL A 4 26.77 -1.42 -14.60
N LYS A 5 26.23 -2.31 -15.43
CA LYS A 5 24.90 -2.11 -16.01
C LYS A 5 23.86 -2.24 -14.89
N PRO A 6 22.91 -1.30 -14.75
CA PRO A 6 21.86 -1.44 -13.75
C PRO A 6 21.00 -2.66 -14.09
N SER A 7 20.93 -3.61 -13.17
CA SER A 7 20.02 -4.74 -13.25
C SER A 7 18.61 -4.24 -12.95
N TYR A 8 17.76 -4.16 -13.96
CA TYR A 8 16.34 -3.93 -13.71
C TYR A 8 15.76 -5.19 -13.02
N PRO A 9 14.85 -5.03 -12.05
CA PRO A 9 14.18 -6.19 -11.47
C PRO A 9 13.52 -6.97 -12.61
N VAL A 10 13.85 -8.26 -12.70
CA VAL A 10 13.20 -9.18 -13.63
C VAL A 10 11.74 -9.22 -13.24
N GLN A 11 10.86 -8.72 -14.10
CA GLN A 11 9.42 -8.88 -13.95
C GLN A 11 9.13 -10.37 -14.09
N VAL A 12 8.97 -11.05 -12.96
CA VAL A 12 8.60 -12.46 -12.94
C VAL A 12 7.13 -12.50 -13.31
N ASN A 13 6.82 -12.80 -14.57
CA ASN A 13 5.45 -12.96 -15.07
C ASN A 13 4.81 -14.17 -14.38
N ARG A 14 4.23 -13.95 -13.20
CA ARG A 14 3.50 -14.94 -12.43
C ARG A 14 2.01 -14.77 -12.71
N PRO A 15 1.25 -15.86 -12.85
CA PRO A 15 -0.20 -15.77 -12.99
C PRO A 15 -0.76 -15.20 -11.68
N ARG A 16 -1.36 -14.01 -11.74
CA ARG A 16 -2.02 -13.37 -10.60
C ARG A 16 -3.28 -14.15 -10.24
N LEU A 17 -3.34 -14.63 -9.01
CA LEU A 17 -4.49 -15.34 -8.47
C LEU A 17 -5.46 -14.32 -7.85
N GLU A 18 -6.76 -14.52 -7.99
CA GLU A 18 -7.78 -13.65 -7.34
C GLU A 18 -7.60 -13.57 -5.80
N ALA A 19 -7.04 -14.60 -5.19
CA ALA A 19 -6.72 -14.61 -3.76
C ALA A 19 -5.51 -13.71 -3.39
N SER A 20 -4.65 -13.38 -4.37
CA SER A 20 -3.47 -12.52 -4.19
C SER A 20 -3.90 -11.10 -3.85
N ASP A 21 -4.86 -10.53 -4.58
CA ASP A 21 -5.39 -9.18 -4.37
C ASP A 21 -5.86 -8.93 -2.93
N GLY A 22 -6.57 -9.91 -2.35
CA GLY A 22 -7.05 -9.82 -0.97
C GLY A 22 -5.91 -9.82 0.05
N LEU A 23 -4.89 -10.65 -0.17
CA LEU A 23 -3.72 -10.73 0.70
C LEU A 23 -2.85 -9.48 0.59
N GLU A 24 -2.64 -9.00 -0.63
CA GLU A 24 -1.88 -7.78 -0.94
C GLU A 24 -2.57 -6.56 -0.34
N LYS A 25 -3.89 -6.42 -0.50
CA LYS A 25 -4.67 -5.36 0.15
C LYS A 25 -4.51 -5.40 1.66
N ALA A 26 -4.66 -6.58 2.28
CA ALA A 26 -4.50 -6.72 3.74
C ALA A 26 -3.09 -6.33 4.20
N PHE A 27 -2.06 -6.77 3.47
CA PHE A 27 -0.68 -6.42 3.75
C PHE A 27 -0.43 -4.91 3.62
N ILE A 28 -0.89 -4.28 2.54
CA ILE A 28 -0.73 -2.83 2.32
C ILE A 28 -1.50 -2.04 3.38
N SER A 29 -2.71 -2.45 3.75
CA SER A 29 -3.49 -1.81 4.83
C SER A 29 -2.71 -1.81 6.15
N GLU A 30 -2.08 -2.94 6.52
CA GLU A 30 -1.20 -2.99 7.71
C GLU A 30 0.02 -2.07 7.58
N MET A 31 0.65 -2.01 6.40
CA MET A 31 1.80 -1.12 6.20
C MET A 31 1.39 0.36 6.30
N LEU A 32 0.22 0.73 5.78
CA LEU A 32 -0.30 2.09 5.81
C LEU A 32 -0.66 2.56 7.22
N LYS A 33 -0.97 1.67 8.16
CA LYS A 33 -1.12 2.06 9.58
C LYS A 33 0.15 2.69 10.16
N TYR A 34 1.32 2.33 9.64
CA TYR A 34 2.61 2.84 10.12
C TYR A 34 3.23 3.89 9.19
N ALA A 35 3.07 3.71 7.87
CA ALA A 35 3.69 4.54 6.84
C ALA A 35 2.72 5.49 6.11
N GLY A 36 1.41 5.35 6.36
CA GLY A 36 0.37 6.13 5.71
C GLY A 36 0.19 7.52 6.32
N PRO A 37 -0.73 8.32 5.74
CA PRO A 37 -1.04 9.66 6.22
C PRO A 37 -1.47 9.61 7.69
N LYS A 38 -0.80 10.41 8.53
CA LYS A 38 -1.17 10.52 9.95
C LYS A 38 -2.16 11.67 10.13
N PRO A 39 -3.08 11.56 11.11
CA PRO A 39 -3.97 12.66 11.47
C PRO A 39 -3.17 13.94 11.72
N GLU A 40 -3.63 15.04 11.17
CA GLU A 40 -2.97 16.34 11.33
C GLU A 40 -3.23 16.85 12.75
N SER A 41 -2.17 17.03 13.53
CA SER A 41 -2.26 17.59 14.88
C SER A 41 -2.25 19.11 14.81
N GLY A 42 -3.39 19.74 14.51
CA GLY A 42 -3.49 21.19 14.35
C GLY A 42 -4.90 21.74 14.61
N ALA A 43 -5.06 23.07 14.55
CA ALA A 43 -6.34 23.73 14.84
C ALA A 43 -7.51 23.35 13.89
N PHE A 44 -7.21 22.66 12.78
CA PHE A 44 -8.17 22.17 11.79
C PHE A 44 -8.24 20.63 11.71
N GLY A 45 -7.57 19.90 12.60
CA GLY A 45 -7.52 18.42 12.62
C GLY A 45 -7.67 17.84 14.03
N GLY A 46 -7.78 16.52 14.13
CA GLY A 46 -7.89 15.78 15.40
C GLY A 46 -9.31 15.65 15.95
N GLY A 47 -10.34 15.79 15.12
CA GLY A 47 -11.72 15.54 15.53
C GLY A 47 -12.02 14.04 15.66
N ILE A 48 -12.96 13.66 16.54
CA ILE A 48 -13.40 12.25 16.71
C ILE A 48 -13.81 11.60 15.37
N GLY A 49 -14.37 12.39 14.45
CA GLY A 49 -14.72 11.91 13.11
C GLY A 49 -13.52 11.60 12.20
N GLU A 50 -12.39 12.28 12.39
CA GLU A 50 -11.17 12.07 11.58
C GLU A 50 -10.52 10.73 11.91
N ASP A 51 -10.45 10.37 13.20
CA ASP A 51 -9.95 9.05 13.63
C ASP A 51 -10.80 7.93 13.03
N GLN A 52 -12.14 8.09 12.99
CA GLN A 52 -13.04 7.13 12.37
C GLN A 52 -12.93 7.10 10.84
N PHE A 53 -12.55 8.20 10.20
CA PHE A 53 -12.33 8.28 8.76
C PHE A 53 -10.96 7.72 8.33
N SER A 54 -9.98 7.73 9.23
CA SER A 54 -8.60 7.32 8.94
C SER A 54 -8.49 5.85 8.51
N SER A 55 -9.26 4.95 9.13
CA SER A 55 -9.30 3.53 8.77
C SER A 55 -9.92 3.31 7.39
N LEU A 56 -11.02 4.01 7.10
CA LEU A 56 -11.67 3.96 5.79
C LEU A 56 -10.76 4.45 4.66
N LEU A 57 -10.04 5.56 4.90
CA LEU A 57 -9.06 6.08 3.96
C LEU A 57 -7.91 5.09 3.75
N THR A 58 -7.42 4.47 4.82
CA THR A 58 -6.36 3.45 4.76
C THR A 58 -6.78 2.28 3.87
N ASP A 59 -8.00 1.77 4.04
CA ASP A 59 -8.51 0.66 3.23
C ASP A 59 -8.71 1.03 1.76
N CYS A 60 -9.21 2.23 1.48
CA CYS A 60 -9.32 2.77 0.11
C CYS A 60 -7.95 2.89 -0.57
N TYR A 61 -6.94 3.40 0.14
CA TYR A 61 -5.57 3.46 -0.40
C TYR A 61 -4.99 2.07 -0.63
N ALA A 62 -5.18 1.15 0.32
CA ALA A 62 -4.68 -0.22 0.19
C ALA A 62 -5.26 -0.92 -1.05
N GLU A 63 -6.55 -0.76 -1.30
CA GLU A 63 -7.21 -1.30 -2.49
C GLU A 63 -6.73 -0.64 -3.79
N ALA A 64 -6.61 0.69 -3.79
CA ALA A 64 -6.10 1.43 -4.95
C ALA A 64 -4.64 1.08 -5.28
N ILE A 65 -3.82 0.78 -4.27
CA ILE A 65 -2.43 0.35 -4.47
C ILE A 65 -2.40 -1.10 -4.94
N ALA A 66 -3.08 -2.02 -4.25
CA ALA A 66 -3.10 -3.45 -4.60
C ALA A 66 -3.59 -3.69 -6.04
N SER A 67 -4.53 -2.88 -6.55
CA SER A 67 -4.99 -2.98 -7.94
C SER A 67 -3.99 -2.50 -8.99
N ARG A 68 -2.93 -1.77 -8.60
CA ARG A 68 -1.95 -1.15 -9.50
C ARG A 68 -0.57 -1.77 -9.42
N ILE A 69 -0.24 -2.45 -8.34
CA ILE A 69 1.05 -3.08 -8.12
C ILE A 69 0.85 -4.57 -7.85
N ASP A 70 1.81 -5.37 -8.28
CA ASP A 70 1.92 -6.78 -7.94
C ASP A 70 3.08 -6.91 -6.95
N LEU A 71 2.79 -7.29 -5.71
CA LEU A 71 3.79 -7.56 -4.68
C LEU A 71 4.32 -8.99 -4.78
N GLY A 72 3.73 -9.82 -5.63
CA GLY A 72 4.08 -11.23 -5.82
C GLY A 72 3.77 -12.06 -4.58
N ILE A 73 2.74 -11.65 -3.82
CA ILE A 73 2.23 -12.38 -2.67
C ILE A 73 1.25 -13.43 -3.19
N LEU A 74 1.71 -14.69 -3.17
CA LEU A 74 1.13 -15.90 -3.80
C LEU A 74 1.52 -16.08 -5.27
#